data_AF-A0A431IV55-F1
#
_entry.id   AF-A0A431IV55-F1
#
_cell.length_a   1.000
_cell.length_b   1.000
_cell.length_c   1.000
_cell.angle_alpha   90.00
_cell.angle_beta   90.00
_cell.angle_gamma   90.00
#
_symmetry.space_group_name_H-M   'P 1'
#
loop_
_entity.id
_entity.type
_entity.pdbx_description
1 polymer ?
#
loop_
_entity_poly.entity_id
_entity_poly.type
_entity_poly.pdbx_seq_one_letter_code
_entity_poly.pdbx_strand_id
1 'polypeptide(L)' 'MDKKILLVAAILGVTAIILGAFGAHGLKKVLSVEQLATFEVGVRYQMYHALFLLFIGTFTFLGEKE' A
#
# COMPACT_ATOMS: atom_id res chain seq x y z
N MET A 1 -4.41 15.85 12.05
CA MET A 1 -3.38 15.24 11.18
C MET A 1 -2.29 14.61 12.03
N ASP A 2 -2.17 13.29 12.01
CA ASP A 2 -1.08 12.57 12.70
C ASP A 2 0.09 12.32 11.73
N LYS A 3 1.19 13.05 11.96
CA LYS A 3 2.39 12.99 11.10
C LYS A 3 3.05 11.62 11.07
N LYS A 4 2.96 10.83 12.15
CA LYS A 4 3.57 9.49 12.20
C LYS A 4 2.79 8.52 11.32
N ILE A 5 1.46 8.57 11.41
CA ILE A 5 0.56 7.77 10.57
C ILE A 5 0.78 8.11 9.09
N LEU A 6 0.87 9.40 8.76
CA LEU A 6 1.11 9.85 7.39
C LEU A 6 2.48 9.42 6.84
N LEU A 7 3.52 9.39 7.68
CA LEU A 7 4.84 8.88 7.28
C LEU A 7 4.78 7.40 6.93
N VAL A 8 4.10 6.58 7.75
CA VAL A 8 3.92 5.15 7.47
C VAL A 8 3.08 4.95 6.20
N ALA A 9 2.01 5.71 6.01
CA ALA A 9 1.20 5.69 4.80
C ALA A 9 2.05 5.98 3.54
N ALA A 10 2.90 7.00 3.60
CA ALA A 10 3.79 7.37 2.50
C ALA A 10 4.81 6.26 2.18
N ILE A 11 5.46 5.69 3.19
CA ILE A 11 6.43 4.60 3.01
C ILE A 11 5.76 3.38 2.38
N LEU A 12 4.59 2.96 2.89
CA LEU A 12 3.83 1.84 2.33
C LEU A 12 3.38 2.11 0.89
N GLY A 13 2.95 3.33 0.59
CA GLY A 13 2.52 3.72 -0.75
C GLY A 13 3.66 3.70 -1.77
N VAL A 14 4.81 4.31 -1.44
CA VAL A 14 5.99 4.32 -2.31
C VAL A 14 6.49 2.90 -2.56
N THR A 15 6.60 2.08 -1.51
CA THR A 15 7.04 0.69 -1.66
C THR A 15 6.04 -0.15 -2.44
N ALA A 16 4.72 0.04 -2.29
CA ALA A 16 3.72 -0.64 -3.10
C ALA A 16 3.83 -0.28 -4.60
N ILE A 17 4.10 0.99 -4.93
CA ILE A 17 4.33 1.43 -6.32
C ILE A 17 5.58 0.75 -6.91
N ILE A 18 6.69 0.77 -6.16
CA ILE A 18 7.95 0.14 -6.60
C ILE A 18 7.75 -1.35 -6.83
N LEU A 19 7.13 -2.05 -5.87
CA LEU A 19 6.88 -3.49 -5.96
C LEU A 19 5.90 -3.82 -7.08
N GLY A 20 4.84 -3.03 -7.27
CA GLY A 20 3.89 -3.22 -8.38
C GLY A 20 4.55 -3.07 -9.75
N ALA A 21 5.38 -2.04 -9.92
CA ALA A 21 6.16 -1.85 -11.14
C ALA A 21 7.15 -3.00 -11.37
N PHE A 22 7.84 -3.44 -10.32
CA PHE A 22 8.75 -4.60 -10.38
C PHE A 22 8.01 -5.91 -10.72
N GLY A 23 6.81 -6.11 -10.19
CA GLY A 23 5.94 -7.24 -10.54
C GLY A 23 5.61 -7.27 -12.04
N ALA A 24 5.09 -6.15 -12.54
CA ALA A 24 4.62 -6.04 -13.93
C ALA A 24 5.74 -6.15 -14.97
N HIS A 25 6.93 -5.62 -14.66
CA HIS A 25 8.04 -5.53 -15.63
C HIS A 25 9.15 -6.56 -15.37
N GLY A 26 9.51 -6.78 -14.11
CA GLY A 26 10.64 -7.62 -13.71
C GLY A 26 10.27 -9.08 -13.43
N LEU A 27 9.15 -9.32 -12.74
CA LEU A 27 8.79 -10.67 -12.27
C LEU A 27 7.95 -11.48 -13.26
N LYS A 28 7.27 -10.84 -14.22
CA LYS A 28 6.39 -11.50 -15.20
C LYS A 28 7.07 -12.63 -16.01
N LYS A 29 8.40 -12.56 -16.19
CA LYS A 29 9.18 -13.59 -16.93
C LYS A 29 9.72 -14.72 -16.06
N VAL A 30 9.64 -14.58 -14.73
CA VAL A 30 10.26 -15.49 -13.76
C VAL A 30 9.20 -16.26 -12.96
N LEU A 31 8.05 -15.64 -12.71
CA LEU A 31 6.95 -16.23 -11.96
C LEU A 31 5.91 -16.88 -12.87
N SER A 32 5.26 -17.94 -12.37
CA SER A 32 4.02 -18.45 -12.99
C SER A 32 2.90 -17.40 -12.90
N VAL A 33 1.84 -17.60 -13.67
CA VAL A 33 0.66 -16.71 -13.66
C VAL A 33 0.04 -16.65 -12.27
N GLU A 34 -0.07 -17.79 -11.58
CA GLU A 34 -0.64 -17.91 -10.24
C GLU A 34 0.23 -17.22 -9.18
N GLN A 35 1.55 -17.35 -9.31
CA GLN A 35 2.52 -16.69 -8.42
C GLN A 35 2.50 -15.17 -8.62
N LEU A 36 2.45 -14.71 -9.87
CA LEU A 36 2.35 -13.28 -10.19
C LEU A 36 1.03 -12.71 -9.67
N ALA A 37 -0.09 -13.41 -9.84
CA ALA A 37 -1.39 -13.00 -9.30
C ALA A 37 -1.35 -12.91 -7.77
N THR A 38 -0.71 -13.86 -7.09
CA THR A 38 -0.54 -13.82 -5.63
C THR A 38 0.32 -12.64 -5.18
N PHE A 39 1.41 -12.36 -5.89
CA PHE A 39 2.26 -11.19 -5.65
C PHE A 39 1.47 -9.88 -5.81
N GLU A 40 0.68 -9.75 -6.88
CA GLU A 40 -0.17 -8.58 -7.12
C GLU A 40 -1.23 -8.37 -6.04
N VAL A 41 -1.82 -9.45 -5.50
CA VAL A 41 -2.75 -9.37 -4.37
C VAL A 41 -2.04 -8.81 -3.12
N GLY A 42 -0.82 -9.27 -2.83
CA GLY A 42 -0.01 -8.73 -1.74
C GLY A 42 0.29 -7.23 -1.89
N VAL A 43 0.73 -6.81 -3.08
CA VAL A 43 0.98 -5.39 -3.39
C VAL A 43 -0.30 -4.56 -3.25
N ARG A 44 -1.44 -5.11 -3.68
CA ARG A 44 -2.75 -4.44 -3.56
C ARG A 44 -3.16 -4.24 -2.11
N TYR A 45 -2.99 -5.26 -1.26
CA TYR A 45 -3.22 -5.11 0.17
C TYR A 45 -2.30 -4.07 0.80
N GLN A 46 -1.03 -4.00 0.40
CA GLN A 46 -0.11 -2.97 0.88
C GLN A 46 -0.56 -1.56 0.47
N MET A 47 -1.02 -1.37 -0.77
CA MET A 47 -1.59 -0.10 -1.23
C MET A 47 -2.88 0.26 -0.46
N TYR A 48 -3.74 -0.71 -0.16
CA TYR A 48 -4.93 -0.47 0.65
C TYR A 48 -4.57 0.01 2.07
N HIS A 49 -3.54 -0.56 2.70
CA HIS A 49 -3.04 -0.06 3.98
C HIS A 49 -2.50 1.37 3.86
N ALA A 50 -1.77 1.69 2.79
CA ALA A 50 -1.28 3.05 2.56
C ALA A 50 -2.43 4.07 2.46
N LEU A 51 -3.46 3.76 1.66
CA LEU A 51 -4.63 4.63 1.49
C LEU A 51 -5.47 4.73 2.77
N PHE A 52 -5.64 3.62 3.48
CA PHE A 52 -6.36 3.59 4.75
C PHE A 52 -5.67 4.45 5.82
N LEU A 53 -4.34 4.33 5.95
CA LEU A 53 -3.57 5.15 6.88
C LEU A 53 -3.51 6.62 6.44
N LEU A 54 -3.45 6.90 5.13
CA LEU A 54 -3.58 8.27 4.63
C LEU A 54 -4.91 8.89 5.07
N PHE A 55 -6.01 8.14 4.95
CA PHE A 55 -7.33 8.56 5.40
C PHE A 55 -7.32 8.82 6.92
N ILE A 56 -6.96 7.83 7.74
CA ILE A 56 -6.92 8.00 9.21
C ILE A 56 -6.00 9.15 9.64
N GLY A 57 -4.84 9.28 9.02
CA GLY A 57 -3.86 10.31 9.36
C GLY A 57 -4.31 11.73 8.98
N THR A 58 -5.28 11.86 8.06
CA THR A 58 -5.76 13.15 7.54
C THR A 58 -7.08 13.57 8.19
N PHE A 59 -8.04 12.65 8.31
CA PHE A 59 -9.39 12.95 8.79
C PHE A 59 -9.45 13.01 10.32
N THR A 60 -9.97 14.12 10.86
CA THR A 60 -10.06 14.38 12.30
C THR A 60 -11.33 13.84 12.96
N PHE A 61 -12.35 13.45 12.18
CA PHE A 61 -13.65 13.00 12.72
C PHE A 61 -13.59 11.64 13.44
N LEU A 62 -12.50 10.88 13.29
CA LEU A 62 -12.28 9.63 14.04
C LEU A 62 -11.77 9.88 15.48
N GLY A 63 -11.42 11.12 15.81
CA GLY A 63 -10.88 11.52 17.11
C GLY A 63 -11.87 12.20 18.05
N GLU A 64 -13.11 12.47 17.60
CA GLU A 64 -14.18 12.96 18.48
C GLU A 64 -14.66 11.79 19.35
N LYS A 65 -14.15 11.73 20.58
CA LYS A 65 -14.83 11.03 21.67
C LYS A 65 -15.98 11.93 22.11
N GLU A 66 -17.21 11.42 22.07
CA GLU A 66 -18.32 12.01 22.84
C GLU A 66 -17.98 12.12 24.33
#